data_AF-A0A2W2AZ23-F1
#
_entry.id   AF-A0A2W2AZ23-F1
#
_cell.length_a   1.000
_cell.length_b   1.000
_cell.length_c   1.000
_cell.angle_alpha   90.00
_cell.angle_beta   90.00
_cell.angle_gamma   90.00
#
_symmetry.space_group_name_H-M   'P 1'
#
loop_
_entity.id
_entity.type
_entity.pdbx_description
1 polymer ?
#
loop_
_entity_poly.entity_id
_entity_poly.type
_entity_poly.pdbx_seq_one_letter_code
_entity_poly.pdbx_strand_id
1 'polypeptide(L)'
;MKVCVVGASGKLGQYLVRHALDRGYEVVGVCRERSVPKLAAYADRITIVPGPTNDPEVIRTAVAGCDGVLTVLVPWGVQQYSSGTAQAVLDHAEPHARLVFSCGWHIRRDDGDRYTRRLRAGVRIADVLGRLVRAVEIRDQEEAARRIFASDRRWTVVRGSDLEEGESQGLPVWSRHVGDPILAGNLTRRVDFALFMVEALTDEMLLREAPAIVGRLSPSAVNPLRRS
;
A
#
# COMPACT_ATOMS: atom_id res chain seq x y z
N MET A 1 -9.89 -1.62 -17.19
CA MET A 1 -8.62 -0.93 -16.87
C MET A 1 -7.50 -1.95 -16.90
N LYS A 2 -6.29 -1.51 -17.23
CA LYS A 2 -5.05 -2.28 -17.05
C LYS A 2 -4.33 -1.79 -15.79
N VAL A 3 -3.99 -2.69 -14.88
CA VAL A 3 -3.40 -2.35 -13.58
C VAL A 3 -2.12 -3.14 -13.33
N CYS A 4 -1.07 -2.43 -12.93
CA CYS A 4 0.16 -3.04 -12.45
C CYS A 4 0.11 -3.22 -10.92
N VAL A 5 0.45 -4.41 -10.42
CA VAL A 5 0.58 -4.71 -8.98
C VAL A 5 2.06 -4.96 -8.67
N VAL A 6 2.72 -3.97 -8.08
CA VAL A 6 4.11 -4.09 -7.64
C VAL A 6 4.14 -4.77 -6.26
N GLY A 7 4.81 -5.91 -6.18
CA GLY A 7 4.80 -6.76 -4.98
C GLY A 7 3.68 -7.82 -5.00
N ALA A 8 3.20 -8.21 -6.17
CA ALA A 8 2.05 -9.12 -6.37
C ALA A 8 2.15 -10.45 -5.59
N SER A 9 3.34 -11.01 -5.44
CA SER A 9 3.53 -12.31 -4.75
C SER A 9 3.36 -12.28 -3.22
N GLY A 10 3.35 -11.10 -2.59
CA GLY A 10 3.17 -10.95 -1.15
C GLY A 10 1.74 -11.22 -0.70
N LYS A 11 1.51 -11.45 0.60
CA LYS A 11 0.15 -11.73 1.13
C LYS A 11 -0.88 -10.67 0.71
N LEU A 12 -0.53 -9.39 0.87
CA LEU A 12 -1.39 -8.29 0.46
C LEU A 12 -1.48 -8.18 -1.07
N GLY A 13 -0.36 -8.36 -1.78
CA GLY A 13 -0.30 -8.34 -3.24
C GLY A 13 -1.23 -9.35 -3.90
N GLN A 14 -1.32 -10.57 -3.36
CA GLN A 14 -2.22 -11.59 -3.88
C GLN A 14 -3.70 -11.20 -3.73
N TYR A 15 -4.07 -10.54 -2.63
CA TYR A 15 -5.41 -9.98 -2.49
C TYR A 15 -5.67 -8.84 -3.46
N LEU A 16 -4.68 -8.00 -3.76
CA LEU A 16 -4.81 -6.95 -4.79
C LEU A 16 -5.04 -7.56 -6.17
N VAL A 17 -4.25 -8.58 -6.54
CA VAL A 17 -4.42 -9.31 -7.80
C VAL A 17 -5.85 -9.88 -7.89
N ARG A 18 -6.31 -10.56 -6.83
CA ARG A 18 -7.67 -11.11 -6.79
C ARG A 18 -8.74 -10.02 -6.95
N HIS A 19 -8.71 -8.96 -6.13
CA HIS A 19 -9.70 -7.87 -6.19
C HIS A 19 -9.70 -7.10 -7.51
N ALA A 20 -8.54 -6.97 -8.16
CA ALA A 20 -8.44 -6.36 -9.48
C ALA A 20 -9.04 -7.28 -10.57
N LEU A 21 -8.73 -8.58 -10.53
CA LEU A 21 -9.33 -9.56 -11.42
C LEU A 21 -10.84 -9.69 -11.25
N ASP A 22 -11.35 -9.63 -10.02
CA ASP A 22 -12.79 -9.68 -9.72
C ASP A 22 -13.54 -8.45 -10.28
N ARG A 23 -12.84 -7.32 -10.48
CA ARG A 23 -13.36 -6.14 -11.19
C ARG A 23 -13.22 -6.22 -12.72
N GLY A 24 -12.71 -7.33 -13.25
CA GLY A 24 -12.47 -7.51 -14.69
C GLY A 24 -11.29 -6.69 -15.22
N TYR A 25 -10.34 -6.30 -14.37
CA TYR A 25 -9.14 -5.59 -14.82
C TYR A 25 -8.12 -6.55 -15.43
N GLU A 26 -7.39 -6.07 -16.45
CA GLU A 26 -6.16 -6.72 -16.90
C GLU A 26 -5.07 -6.45 -15.86
N VAL A 27 -4.37 -7.49 -15.40
CA VAL A 27 -3.38 -7.37 -14.32
C VAL A 27 -1.99 -7.73 -14.81
N VAL A 28 -1.03 -6.84 -14.52
CA VAL A 28 0.41 -7.08 -14.63
C VAL A 28 0.98 -7.19 -13.22
N GLY A 29 1.54 -8.34 -12.84
CA GLY A 29 2.12 -8.58 -11.52
C GLY A 29 3.63 -8.51 -11.53
N VAL A 30 4.23 -7.65 -10.71
CA VAL A 30 5.69 -7.61 -10.50
C VAL A 30 6.05 -8.35 -9.23
N CYS A 31 6.99 -9.29 -9.32
CA CYS A 31 7.55 -9.95 -8.15
C CYS A 31 8.98 -10.44 -8.41
N ARG A 32 9.73 -10.72 -7.34
CA ARG A 32 11.05 -11.34 -7.46
C ARG A 32 10.91 -12.69 -8.17
N GLU A 33 11.87 -13.04 -9.01
CA GLU A 33 11.86 -14.28 -9.81
C GLU A 33 11.58 -15.54 -8.96
N ARG A 34 12.29 -15.68 -7.83
CA ARG A 34 12.06 -16.78 -6.86
C ARG A 34 10.64 -16.84 -6.26
N SER A 35 9.85 -15.79 -6.39
CA SER A 35 8.49 -15.68 -5.88
C SER A 35 7.42 -15.95 -6.94
N VAL A 36 7.79 -16.14 -8.21
CA VAL A 36 6.84 -16.44 -9.30
C VAL A 36 5.95 -17.65 -8.99
N PRO A 37 6.44 -18.77 -8.42
CA PRO A 37 5.57 -19.91 -8.08
C PRO A 37 4.42 -19.58 -7.12
N LYS A 38 4.52 -18.49 -6.33
CA LYS A 38 3.44 -18.03 -5.44
C LYS A 38 2.23 -17.46 -6.19
N LEU A 39 2.39 -17.16 -7.48
CA LEU A 39 1.35 -16.64 -8.36
C LEU A 39 0.77 -17.71 -9.30
N ALA A 40 1.12 -18.99 -9.11
CA ALA A 40 0.70 -20.08 -9.99
C ALA A 40 -0.83 -20.15 -10.20
N ALA A 41 -1.61 -19.86 -9.15
CA ALA A 41 -3.08 -19.83 -9.24
C ALA A 41 -3.65 -18.74 -10.17
N TYR A 42 -2.82 -17.77 -10.57
CA TYR A 42 -3.21 -16.65 -11.44
C TYR A 42 -2.45 -16.65 -12.77
N ALA A 43 -1.52 -17.60 -13.01
CA ALA A 43 -0.56 -17.53 -14.11
C ALA A 43 -1.22 -17.39 -15.49
N ASP A 44 -2.37 -18.03 -15.71
CA ASP A 44 -3.12 -17.96 -16.98
C ASP A 44 -4.04 -16.73 -17.08
N ARG A 45 -4.09 -15.91 -16.04
CA ARG A 45 -5.00 -14.75 -15.91
C ARG A 45 -4.29 -13.41 -15.80
N ILE A 46 -2.98 -13.41 -15.55
CA ILE A 46 -2.17 -12.20 -15.36
C ILE A 46 -0.87 -12.29 -16.15
N THR A 47 -0.33 -11.14 -16.53
CA THR A 47 1.05 -11.05 -17.03
C THR A 47 1.99 -10.95 -15.84
N ILE A 48 2.98 -11.83 -15.74
CA ILE A 48 3.97 -11.80 -14.65
C ILE A 48 5.28 -11.20 -15.18
N VAL A 49 5.75 -10.14 -14.54
CA VAL A 49 7.07 -9.53 -14.79
C VAL A 49 8.00 -9.89 -13.62
N PRO A 50 8.88 -10.90 -13.79
CA PRO A 50 9.82 -11.28 -12.76
C PRO A 50 10.98 -10.28 -12.69
N GLY A 51 11.33 -9.82 -11.49
CA GLY A 51 12.48 -8.97 -11.25
C GLY A 51 12.47 -8.26 -9.89
N PRO A 52 13.55 -7.55 -9.52
CA PRO A 52 13.56 -6.68 -8.35
C PRO A 52 12.56 -5.53 -8.53
N THR A 53 11.74 -5.22 -7.53
CA THR A 53 10.74 -4.14 -7.68
C THR A 53 11.36 -2.74 -7.66
N ASN A 54 12.61 -2.62 -7.21
CA ASN A 54 13.40 -1.39 -7.23
C ASN A 54 14.30 -1.27 -8.46
N ASP A 55 14.18 -2.18 -9.44
CA ASP A 55 14.83 -2.06 -10.74
C ASP A 55 13.96 -1.19 -11.67
N PRO A 56 14.45 -0.02 -12.14
CA PRO A 56 13.70 0.87 -13.01
C PRO A 56 13.24 0.23 -14.31
N GLU A 57 14.03 -0.67 -14.93
CA GLU A 57 13.68 -1.28 -16.21
C GLU A 57 12.57 -2.33 -16.06
N VAL A 58 12.58 -3.06 -14.94
CA VAL A 58 11.49 -3.97 -14.56
C VAL A 58 10.20 -3.20 -14.38
N ILE A 59 10.25 -2.08 -13.65
CA ILE A 59 9.09 -1.23 -13.41
C ILE A 59 8.61 -0.58 -14.71
N ARG A 60 9.50 -0.02 -15.52
CA ARG A 60 9.18 0.56 -16.83
C ARG A 60 8.42 -0.41 -17.72
N THR A 61 8.88 -1.66 -17.78
CA THR A 61 8.22 -2.72 -18.54
C THR A 61 6.83 -3.04 -17.97
N ALA A 62 6.72 -3.15 -16.65
CA ALA A 62 5.48 -3.56 -15.99
C ALA A 62 4.38 -2.51 -16.01
N VAL A 63 4.73 -1.22 -15.94
CA VAL A 63 3.75 -0.11 -15.88
C VAL A 63 3.33 0.41 -17.25
N ALA A 64 4.00 -0.01 -18.32
CA ALA A 64 3.70 0.44 -19.68
C ALA A 64 2.22 0.20 -20.05
N GLY A 65 1.53 1.26 -20.49
CA GLY A 65 0.12 1.22 -20.86
C GLY A 65 -0.85 0.90 -19.71
N CYS A 66 -0.42 0.92 -18.46
CA CYS A 66 -1.31 0.73 -17.32
C CYS A 66 -2.07 2.00 -16.97
N ASP A 67 -3.37 1.87 -16.68
CA ASP A 67 -4.23 2.95 -16.18
C ASP A 67 -4.06 3.18 -14.67
N GLY A 68 -3.45 2.22 -13.97
CA GLY A 68 -3.18 2.34 -12.55
C GLY A 68 -2.06 1.44 -12.06
N VAL A 69 -1.42 1.85 -10.97
CA VAL A 69 -0.32 1.10 -10.34
C VAL A 69 -0.62 0.98 -8.85
N LEU A 70 -0.69 -0.26 -8.36
CA LEU A 70 -0.87 -0.61 -6.96
C LEU A 70 0.49 -1.06 -6.40
N THR A 71 1.10 -0.24 -5.57
CA THR A 71 2.44 -0.49 -5.03
C THR A 71 2.37 -0.92 -3.58
N VAL A 72 2.74 -2.18 -3.30
CA VAL A 72 2.85 -2.70 -1.94
C VAL A 72 4.29 -2.67 -1.47
N LEU A 73 4.59 -1.69 -0.63
CA LEU A 73 5.92 -1.50 -0.06
C LEU A 73 6.04 -2.27 1.26
N VAL A 74 6.55 -3.50 1.20
CA VAL A 74 7.03 -4.19 2.41
C VAL A 74 8.55 -4.20 2.38
N PRO A 75 9.23 -3.42 3.24
CA PRO A 75 10.68 -3.46 3.32
C PRO A 75 11.06 -4.83 3.88
N TRP A 76 11.62 -5.69 3.04
CA TRP A 76 12.32 -6.90 3.45
C TRP A 76 13.72 -6.86 2.84
N GLY A 77 14.70 -6.63 3.71
CA GLY A 77 16.11 -6.45 3.34
C GLY A 77 16.50 -4.98 3.27
N VAL A 78 17.81 -4.70 3.35
CA VAL A 78 18.39 -3.35 3.28
C VAL A 78 18.95 -3.10 1.87
N GLN A 79 18.15 -2.47 1.00
CA GLN A 79 18.51 -2.13 -0.41
C GLN A 79 17.67 -0.96 -1.00
N GLN A 80 17.31 0.07 -0.23
CA GLN A 80 16.51 1.24 -0.74
C GLN A 80 15.24 0.82 -1.52
N TYR A 81 14.57 -0.22 -1.02
CA TYR A 81 13.55 -0.92 -1.78
C TYR A 81 12.29 -0.06 -1.99
N SER A 82 11.95 0.80 -1.04
CA SER A 82 10.74 1.62 -1.05
C SER A 82 10.91 2.88 -1.88
N SER A 83 11.96 3.68 -1.63
CA SER A 83 12.16 4.93 -2.37
C SER A 83 12.55 4.69 -3.83
N GLY A 84 13.34 3.65 -4.11
CA GLY A 84 13.67 3.23 -5.47
C GLY A 84 12.45 2.76 -6.25
N THR A 85 11.63 1.88 -5.66
CA THR A 85 10.36 1.43 -6.30
C THR A 85 9.42 2.61 -6.54
N ALA A 86 9.23 3.49 -5.54
CA ALA A 86 8.36 4.66 -5.68
C ALA A 86 8.85 5.59 -6.78
N GLN A 87 10.15 5.89 -6.84
CA GLN A 87 10.74 6.72 -7.89
C GLN A 87 10.54 6.11 -9.28
N ALA A 88 10.84 4.83 -9.45
CA ALA A 88 10.66 4.15 -10.74
C ALA A 88 9.20 4.17 -11.21
N VAL A 89 8.23 4.01 -10.31
CA VAL A 89 6.80 4.14 -10.64
C VAL A 89 6.44 5.57 -11.02
N LEU A 90 6.94 6.57 -10.29
CA LEU A 90 6.69 7.99 -10.60
C LEU A 90 7.24 8.37 -11.98
N ASP A 91 8.44 7.88 -12.31
CA ASP A 91 9.18 8.20 -13.53
C ASP A 91 8.63 7.50 -14.77
N HIS A 92 8.13 6.26 -14.64
CA HIS A 92 7.79 5.43 -15.80
C HIS A 92 6.30 5.14 -15.99
N ALA A 93 5.45 5.32 -14.98
CA ALA A 93 4.01 5.12 -15.16
C ALA A 93 3.42 6.19 -16.09
N GLU A 94 2.38 5.81 -16.84
CA GLU A 94 1.70 6.72 -17.77
C GLU A 94 1.22 8.01 -17.07
N PRO A 95 1.29 9.20 -17.70
CA PRO A 95 0.88 10.45 -17.08
C PRO A 95 -0.54 10.43 -16.48
N HIS A 96 -1.49 9.73 -17.11
CA HIS A 96 -2.86 9.59 -16.61
C HIS A 96 -3.05 8.51 -15.53
N ALA A 97 -2.05 7.65 -15.31
CA ALA A 97 -2.20 6.50 -14.42
C ALA A 97 -2.47 6.91 -12.97
N ARG A 98 -3.40 6.21 -12.31
CA ARG A 98 -3.66 6.36 -10.88
C ARG A 98 -2.66 5.54 -10.06
N LEU A 99 -1.87 6.21 -9.21
CA LEU A 99 -0.78 5.57 -8.45
C LEU A 99 -1.19 5.40 -6.98
N VAL A 100 -1.39 4.17 -6.51
CA VAL A 100 -1.80 3.89 -5.12
C VAL A 100 -0.68 3.16 -4.38
N PHE A 101 -0.21 3.75 -3.29
CA PHE A 101 0.90 3.21 -2.50
C PHE A 101 0.42 2.80 -1.11
N SER A 102 0.87 1.64 -0.61
CA SER A 102 0.63 1.23 0.77
C SER A 102 1.74 1.71 1.70
N CYS A 103 1.39 2.17 2.89
CA CYS A 103 2.33 2.31 4.00
C CYS A 103 1.63 2.15 5.35
N GLY A 104 2.38 2.22 6.45
CA GLY A 104 1.81 2.19 7.80
C GLY A 104 1.44 3.59 8.30
N TRP A 105 0.64 3.67 9.37
CA TRP A 105 0.31 4.93 10.04
C TRP A 105 1.51 5.80 10.43
N HIS A 106 2.69 5.19 10.64
CA HIS A 106 3.92 5.91 10.96
C HIS A 106 4.34 6.93 9.90
N ILE A 107 3.86 6.80 8.66
CA ILE A 107 4.06 7.83 7.63
C ILE A 107 3.15 9.02 7.92
N ARG A 108 3.79 10.12 8.31
CA ARG A 108 3.14 11.40 8.60
C ARG A 108 2.78 12.11 7.29
N ARG A 109 1.52 12.54 7.20
CA ARG A 109 1.01 13.40 6.12
C ARG A 109 1.39 14.86 6.39
N ASP A 110 0.95 15.37 7.54
CA ASP A 110 1.10 16.77 7.95
C ASP A 110 1.04 16.90 9.48
N ASP A 111 1.06 18.13 10.00
CA ASP A 111 1.03 18.41 11.43
C ASP A 111 -0.35 18.19 12.09
N GLY A 112 -1.35 17.72 11.35
CA GLY A 112 -2.64 17.26 11.86
C GLY A 112 -2.61 15.84 12.42
N ASP A 113 -1.65 15.00 12.00
CA ASP A 113 -1.54 13.63 12.52
C ASP A 113 -1.18 13.62 14.02
N ARG A 114 -1.80 12.72 14.77
CA ARG A 114 -1.62 12.52 16.22
C ARG A 114 -1.26 11.08 16.51
N TYR A 115 -0.08 10.88 17.10
CA TYR A 115 0.44 9.56 17.41
C TYR A 115 0.45 9.29 18.91
N THR A 116 -0.22 8.22 19.33
CA THR A 116 -0.17 7.76 20.73
C THR A 116 1.27 7.44 21.14
N ARG A 117 1.59 7.56 22.43
CA ARG A 117 2.92 7.19 22.95
C ARG A 117 3.24 5.72 22.66
N ARG A 118 2.23 4.84 22.72
CA ARG A 118 2.34 3.42 22.39
C ARG A 118 2.71 3.19 20.93
N LEU A 119 2.01 3.84 19.99
CA LEU A 119 2.32 3.72 18.56
C LEU A 119 3.74 4.24 18.26
N ARG A 120 4.12 5.40 18.82
CA ARG A 120 5.50 5.92 18.67
C ARG A 120 6.55 4.97 19.24
N ALA A 121 6.28 4.36 20.39
CA ALA A 121 7.18 3.38 20.99
C ALA A 121 7.27 2.10 20.14
N GLY A 122 6.15 1.58 19.64
CA GLY A 122 6.10 0.41 18.77
C GLY A 122 6.86 0.61 17.47
N VAL A 123 6.69 1.77 16.81
CA VAL A 123 7.45 2.12 15.60
C VAL A 123 8.95 2.20 15.90
N ARG A 124 9.35 2.83 17.01
CA ARG A 124 10.77 2.86 17.42
C ARG A 124 11.33 1.46 17.68
N ILE A 125 10.58 0.60 18.36
CA ILE A 125 11.00 -0.78 18.62
C ILE A 125 11.13 -1.56 17.31
N ALA A 126 10.16 -1.41 16.39
CA ALA A 126 10.21 -2.03 15.07
C ALA A 126 11.38 -1.50 14.22
N ASP A 127 11.70 -0.20 14.27
CA ASP A 127 12.86 0.40 13.60
C ASP A 127 14.17 -0.16 14.17
N VAL A 128 14.31 -0.22 15.50
CA VAL A 128 15.50 -0.74 16.16
C VAL A 128 15.69 -2.23 15.85
N LEU A 129 14.65 -3.05 16.05
CA LEU A 129 14.70 -4.49 15.78
C LEU A 129 14.92 -4.76 14.29
N GLY A 130 14.19 -4.05 13.42
CA GLY A 130 14.26 -4.17 11.98
C GLY A 130 15.62 -3.78 11.40
N ARG A 131 16.29 -2.75 11.96
CA ARG A 131 17.69 -2.41 11.61
C ARG A 131 18.66 -3.48 12.09
N LEU A 132 18.47 -4.00 13.31
CA LEU A 132 19.35 -5.01 13.89
C LEU A 132 19.40 -6.30 13.05
N VAL A 133 18.25 -6.69 12.48
CA VAL A 133 18.14 -7.85 11.58
C VAL A 133 18.23 -7.50 10.09
N ARG A 134 18.56 -6.24 9.73
CA ARG A 134 18.57 -5.73 8.35
C ARG A 134 17.27 -6.05 7.57
N ALA A 135 16.14 -6.04 8.25
CA ALA A 135 14.85 -6.40 7.69
C ALA A 135 14.01 -5.18 7.30
N VAL A 136 14.15 -4.03 7.98
CA VAL A 136 13.25 -2.87 7.81
C VAL A 136 14.03 -1.56 7.69
N GLU A 137 13.73 -0.77 6.64
CA GLU A 137 14.21 0.60 6.47
C GLU A 137 13.05 1.61 6.56
N ILE A 138 12.66 2.01 7.77
CA ILE A 138 11.56 2.99 7.96
C ILE A 138 11.89 4.33 7.30
N ARG A 139 13.14 4.78 7.37
CA ARG A 139 13.60 6.02 6.73
C ARG A 139 13.43 6.01 5.20
N ASP A 140 13.58 4.85 4.58
CA ASP A 140 13.40 4.68 3.13
C ASP A 140 11.91 4.76 2.74
N GLN A 141 11.00 4.28 3.61
CA GLN A 141 9.56 4.47 3.40
C GLN A 141 9.13 5.94 3.61
N GLU A 142 9.75 6.66 4.56
CA GLU A 142 9.56 8.11 4.72
C GLU A 142 10.08 8.90 3.51
N GLU A 143 11.23 8.51 2.95
CA GLU A 143 11.78 9.07 1.71
C GLU A 143 10.83 8.83 0.52
N ALA A 144 10.34 7.59 0.35
CA ALA A 144 9.37 7.24 -0.68
C ALA A 144 8.11 8.11 -0.57
N ALA A 145 7.55 8.24 0.63
CA ALA A 145 6.37 9.07 0.88
C ALA A 145 6.62 10.54 0.54
N ARG A 146 7.78 11.09 0.90
CA ARG A 146 8.13 12.48 0.56
C ARG A 146 8.17 12.72 -0.94
N ARG A 147 8.79 11.80 -1.71
CA ARG A 147 8.84 11.88 -3.18
C ARG A 147 7.44 11.83 -3.79
N ILE A 148 6.59 10.93 -3.31
CA ILE A 148 5.20 10.81 -3.76
C ILE A 148 4.44 12.11 -3.48
N PHE A 149 4.51 12.63 -2.25
CA PHE A 149 3.81 13.86 -1.85
C PHE A 149 4.26 15.10 -2.61
N ALA A 150 5.55 15.18 -2.95
CA ALA A 150 6.10 16.28 -3.74
C ALA A 150 5.79 16.18 -5.25
N SER A 151 5.32 15.03 -5.73
CA SER A 151 5.03 14.81 -7.15
C SER A 151 3.70 15.43 -7.58
N ASP A 152 3.60 15.78 -8.85
CA ASP A 152 2.38 16.22 -9.52
C ASP A 152 1.53 15.05 -10.07
N ARG A 153 1.90 13.81 -9.76
CA ARG A 153 1.19 12.61 -10.25
C ARG A 153 -0.18 12.46 -9.57
N ARG A 154 -1.00 11.57 -10.12
CA ARG A 154 -2.33 11.22 -9.57
C ARG A 154 -2.17 10.14 -8.51
N TRP A 155 -1.69 10.51 -7.32
CA TRP A 155 -1.36 9.53 -6.28
C TRP A 155 -2.40 9.41 -5.16
N THR A 156 -2.43 8.27 -4.48
CA THR A 156 -3.07 8.05 -3.18
C THR A 156 -2.12 7.24 -2.29
N VAL A 157 -1.89 7.67 -1.05
CA VAL A 157 -1.03 6.93 -0.09
C VAL A 157 -1.90 6.35 1.04
N VAL A 158 -2.21 5.06 0.94
CA VAL A 158 -3.08 4.36 1.89
C VAL A 158 -2.28 3.95 3.12
N ARG A 159 -2.63 4.54 4.26
CA ARG A 159 -1.94 4.35 5.55
C ARG A 159 -2.70 3.35 6.43
N GLY A 160 -2.08 2.21 6.69
CA GLY A 160 -2.66 1.10 7.45
C GLY A 160 -2.34 1.07 8.94
N SER A 161 -3.30 0.53 9.67
CA SER A 161 -3.16 0.03 11.04
C SER A 161 -2.47 -1.36 11.08
N ASP A 162 -2.55 -2.05 12.22
CA ASP A 162 -2.23 -3.47 12.26
C ASP A 162 -3.13 -4.27 11.30
N LEU A 163 -2.56 -5.32 10.72
CA LEU A 163 -3.21 -6.16 9.71
C LEU A 163 -3.36 -7.60 10.21
N GLU A 164 -4.58 -8.10 10.16
CA GLU A 164 -4.89 -9.51 10.45
C GLU A 164 -5.46 -10.23 9.23
N GLU A 165 -5.34 -11.56 9.20
CA GLU A 165 -6.05 -12.39 8.22
C GLU A 165 -7.50 -12.61 8.67
N GLY A 166 -8.37 -13.05 7.76
CA GLY A 166 -9.77 -13.34 8.04
C GLY A 166 -10.67 -13.06 6.83
N GLU A 167 -11.95 -13.38 6.95
CA GLU A 167 -12.95 -13.02 5.95
C GLU A 167 -13.06 -11.49 5.80
N SER A 168 -13.43 -11.07 4.59
CA SER A 168 -13.66 -9.66 4.31
C SER A 168 -14.81 -9.14 5.16
N GLN A 169 -14.56 -8.01 5.82
CA GLN A 169 -15.58 -7.23 6.52
C GLN A 169 -16.16 -6.14 5.62
N GLY A 170 -15.59 -5.96 4.42
CA GLY A 170 -15.95 -4.95 3.42
C GLY A 170 -15.04 -3.72 3.46
N LEU A 171 -15.36 -2.72 2.64
CA LEU A 171 -14.52 -1.54 2.42
C LEU A 171 -14.20 -0.80 3.75
N PRO A 172 -12.91 -0.67 4.13
CA PRO A 172 -12.50 0.07 5.32
C PRO A 172 -13.02 1.51 5.37
N VAL A 173 -13.21 2.03 6.58
CA VAL A 173 -13.45 3.46 6.78
C VAL A 173 -12.13 4.19 6.94
N TRP A 174 -12.10 5.49 6.64
CA TRP A 174 -10.87 6.27 6.69
C TRP A 174 -11.08 7.67 7.25
N SER A 175 -9.99 8.25 7.75
CA SER A 175 -9.88 9.68 8.07
C SER A 175 -8.60 10.24 7.46
N ARG A 176 -8.60 11.56 7.24
CA ARG A 176 -7.46 12.29 6.70
C ARG A 176 -6.25 12.25 7.62
N HIS A 177 -6.46 12.19 8.94
CA HIS A 177 -5.40 12.29 9.93
C HIS A 177 -5.38 11.08 10.85
N VAL A 178 -4.19 10.49 11.05
CA VAL A 178 -3.97 9.47 12.07
C VAL A 178 -4.28 10.08 13.44
N GLY A 179 -4.96 9.31 14.29
CA GLY A 179 -5.35 9.73 15.63
C GLY A 179 -6.75 10.32 15.73
N ASP A 180 -7.48 10.44 14.61
CA ASP A 180 -8.93 10.65 14.62
C ASP A 180 -9.63 9.55 15.43
N PRO A 181 -10.60 9.87 16.30
CA PRO A 181 -11.37 8.88 17.08
C PRO A 181 -11.93 7.71 16.26
N ILE A 182 -12.30 7.92 14.98
CA ILE A 182 -12.79 6.83 14.13
C ILE A 182 -11.75 5.72 13.94
N LEU A 183 -10.45 6.06 14.01
CA LEU A 183 -9.32 5.15 13.82
C LEU A 183 -8.89 4.42 15.10
N ALA A 184 -9.54 4.61 16.24
CA ALA A 184 -9.07 4.05 17.51
C ALA A 184 -8.95 2.52 17.53
N GLY A 185 -9.70 1.80 16.67
CA GLY A 185 -9.69 0.34 16.56
C GLY A 185 -8.39 -0.30 16.08
N ASN A 186 -7.46 0.45 15.47
CA ASN A 186 -6.11 0.01 15.04
C ASN A 186 -6.00 -1.41 14.44
N LEU A 187 -7.01 -1.88 13.71
CA LEU A 187 -7.01 -3.20 13.10
C LEU A 187 -7.80 -3.20 11.81
N THR A 188 -7.26 -3.85 10.79
CA THR A 188 -7.89 -3.98 9.47
C THR A 188 -7.63 -5.38 8.91
N ARG A 189 -8.63 -6.02 8.30
CA ARG A 189 -8.42 -7.26 7.55
C ARG A 189 -7.50 -6.99 6.37
N ARG A 190 -6.48 -7.84 6.16
CA ARG A 190 -5.54 -7.67 5.03
C ARG A 190 -6.26 -7.71 3.68
N VAL A 191 -7.30 -8.53 3.55
CA VAL A 191 -8.15 -8.57 2.36
C VAL A 191 -8.89 -7.24 2.12
N ASP A 192 -9.30 -6.55 3.18
CA ASP A 192 -10.02 -5.27 3.08
C ASP A 192 -9.07 -4.09 2.86
N PHE A 193 -7.84 -4.17 3.37
CA PHE A 193 -6.78 -3.23 2.99
C PHE A 193 -6.54 -3.27 1.48
N ALA A 194 -6.43 -4.47 0.91
CA ALA A 194 -6.31 -4.62 -0.54
C ALA A 194 -7.54 -4.09 -1.28
N LEU A 195 -8.75 -4.39 -0.78
CA LEU A 195 -9.99 -3.87 -1.34
C LEU A 195 -9.98 -2.33 -1.41
N PHE A 196 -9.57 -1.66 -0.33
CA PHE A 196 -9.47 -0.20 -0.28
C PHE A 196 -8.48 0.36 -1.31
N MET A 197 -7.32 -0.27 -1.46
CA MET A 197 -6.34 0.17 -2.46
C MET A 197 -6.88 0.04 -3.89
N VAL A 198 -7.60 -1.04 -4.20
CA VAL A 198 -8.23 -1.21 -5.53
C VAL A 198 -9.35 -0.19 -5.75
N GLU A 199 -10.14 0.13 -4.71
CA GLU A 199 -11.17 1.18 -4.78
C GLU A 199 -10.56 2.56 -5.05
N ALA A 200 -9.41 2.85 -4.44
CA ALA A 200 -8.69 4.12 -4.63
C ALA A 200 -8.19 4.36 -6.06
N LEU A 201 -8.24 3.36 -6.94
CA LEU A 201 -7.93 3.53 -8.37
C LEU A 201 -8.94 4.42 -9.09
N THR A 202 -10.19 4.44 -8.62
CA THR A 202 -11.31 5.12 -9.29
C THR A 202 -11.99 6.17 -8.43
N ASP A 203 -11.69 6.22 -7.13
CA ASP A 203 -12.25 7.24 -6.22
C ASP A 203 -11.49 8.58 -6.32
N GLU A 204 -12.13 9.57 -6.93
CA GLU A 204 -11.58 10.93 -7.06
C GLU A 204 -11.48 11.68 -5.72
N MET A 205 -12.23 11.28 -4.69
CA MET A 205 -12.08 11.86 -3.34
C MET A 205 -10.74 11.53 -2.71
N LEU A 206 -10.05 10.50 -3.21
CA LEU A 206 -8.74 10.05 -2.72
C LEU A 206 -7.57 10.63 -3.54
N LEU A 207 -7.84 11.49 -4.52
CA LEU A 207 -6.80 12.06 -5.39
C LEU A 207 -5.88 12.99 -4.58
N ARG A 208 -4.58 12.67 -4.58
CA ARG A 208 -3.53 13.35 -3.79
C ARG A 208 -3.86 13.42 -2.29
N GLU A 209 -4.53 12.38 -1.80
CA GLU A 209 -4.82 12.19 -0.38
C GLU A 209 -3.99 11.04 0.20
N ALA A 210 -3.72 11.14 1.50
CA ALA A 210 -3.08 10.09 2.28
C ALA A 210 -4.05 9.53 3.33
N PRO A 211 -5.08 8.75 2.95
CA PRO A 211 -6.09 8.27 3.90
C PRO A 211 -5.46 7.33 4.95
N ALA A 212 -5.78 7.53 6.23
CA ALA A 212 -5.52 6.56 7.29
C ALA A 212 -6.76 5.70 7.47
N ILE A 213 -6.62 4.38 7.37
CA ILE A 213 -7.76 3.46 7.33
C ILE A 213 -7.87 2.58 8.58
N VAL A 214 -9.08 2.11 8.86
CA VAL A 214 -9.38 1.11 9.90
C VAL A 214 -10.51 0.19 9.42
N GLY A 215 -10.54 -1.05 9.91
CA GLY A 215 -11.62 -1.99 9.62
C GLY A 215 -13.00 -1.38 9.91
N ARG A 216 -13.93 -1.50 8.96
CA ARG A 216 -15.25 -0.87 9.05
C ARG A 216 -16.14 -1.40 10.17
N LEU A 217 -15.86 -2.62 10.66
CA LEU A 217 -16.56 -3.22 11.80
C LEU A 217 -15.81 -3.00 13.13
N SER A 218 -14.74 -2.20 13.13
CA SER A 218 -14.05 -1.86 14.37
C SER A 218 -15.00 -1.10 15.32
N PRO A 219 -14.88 -1.29 16.65
CA PRO A 219 -15.75 -0.61 17.61
C PRO A 219 -15.81 0.91 17.43
N SER A 220 -14.68 1.54 17.04
CA SER A 220 -14.59 2.99 16.79
C SER A 220 -15.29 3.45 15.51
N ALA A 221 -15.36 2.58 14.51
CA ALA A 221 -16.08 2.83 13.26
C ALA A 221 -17.60 2.68 13.44
N VAL A 222 -18.05 1.66 14.19
CA VAL A 222 -19.48 1.33 14.31
C VAL A 222 -20.20 2.07 15.44
N ASN A 223 -19.50 2.59 16.46
CA ASN A 223 -20.12 3.26 17.60
C ASN A 223 -19.61 4.70 17.79
N PRO A 224 -20.26 5.71 17.20
CA PRO A 224 -19.88 7.11 17.34
C PRO A 224 -20.01 7.69 18.74
N LEU A 225 -20.71 7.02 19.67
CA LEU A 225 -21.05 7.58 20.99
C LEU A 225 -20.00 7.32 22.07
N ARG A 226 -18.92 6.58 21.78
CA ARG A 226 -17.74 6.47 22.66
C ARG A 226 -16.62 7.46 22.32
N ARG A 227 -16.96 8.55 21.60
CA ARG A 227 -16.01 9.55 21.06
C ARG A 227 -15.71 10.72 22.02
N SER A 228 -16.10 10.63 23.29
CA SER A 228 -15.82 11.62 24.36
C SER A 228 -14.58 11.27 25.15
#